data_AF-A0A4Q3RLZ4-F1
#
_entry.id   AF-A0A4Q3RLZ4-F1
#
_cell.length_a   1.000
_cell.length_b   1.000
_cell.length_c   1.000
_cell.angle_alpha   90.00
_cell.angle_beta   90.00
_cell.angle_gamma   90.00
#
_symmetry.space_group_name_H-M   'P 1'
#
loop_
_entity.id
_entity.type
_entity.pdbx_description
1 polymer ?
#
loop_
_entity_poly.entity_id
_entity_poly.type
_entity_poly.pdbx_seq_one_letter_code
_entity_poly.pdbx_strand_id
1 'polypeptide(L)' 'MKSRTAVLIILLIIIADQALKIWVKTTMSYHEQIPLIGSWFRLFFIENEGMAWGWKFGG' A
#
# COMPACT_ATOMS: atom_id res chain seq x y z
N MET A 1 11.19 -27.89 -3.32
CA MET A 1 9.78 -27.62 -2.92
C MET A 1 9.61 -26.31 -2.15
N LYS A 2 10.46 -26.00 -1.16
CA LYS A 2 10.38 -24.75 -0.36
C LYS A 2 10.50 -23.45 -1.20
N SER A 3 11.34 -23.43 -2.23
CA SER A 3 11.55 -22.24 -3.08
C SER A 3 10.34 -21.86 -3.93
N ARG A 4 9.60 -22.84 -4.47
CA ARG A 4 8.39 -22.58 -5.27
C ARG A 4 7.28 -21.96 -4.42
N THR A 5 7.09 -22.45 -3.21
CA THR A 5 6.14 -21.89 -2.24
C THR A 5 6.53 -20.45 -1.87
N ALA A 6 7.82 -20.19 -1.61
CA ALA A 6 8.30 -18.84 -1.32
C ALA A 6 8.05 -17.87 -2.49
N VAL A 7 8.34 -18.28 -3.73
CA VAL A 7 8.07 -17.47 -4.93
C VAL A 7 6.58 -17.16 -5.06
N LEU A 8 5.70 -18.15 -4.86
CA LEU A 8 4.26 -17.94 -4.92
C LEU A 8 3.77 -16.96 -3.84
N ILE A 9 4.27 -17.07 -2.61
CA ILE A 9 3.91 -16.16 -1.52
C ILE A 9 4.35 -14.73 -1.85
N ILE A 10 5.59 -14.55 -2.32
CA ILE A 10 6.12 -13.23 -2.70
C ILE A 10 5.26 -12.61 -3.81
N LEU A 11 4.92 -13.39 -4.85
CA LEU A 11 4.08 -12.92 -5.94
C LEU A 11 2.68 -12.50 -5.45
N LEU A 12 2.05 -13.29 -4.58
CA LEU A 12 0.74 -12.96 -4.02
C LEU A 12 0.78 -11.67 -3.19
N ILE A 13 1.83 -11.47 -2.38
CA ILE A 13 2.01 -10.24 -1.61
C ILE A 13 2.15 -9.02 -2.53
N ILE A 14 2.99 -9.12 -3.56
CA ILE A 14 3.18 -8.02 -4.53
C ILE A 14 1.87 -7.71 -5.25
N ILE A 15 1.13 -8.73 -5.69
CA ILE A 15 -0.15 -8.54 -6.37
C ILE A 15 -1.15 -7.84 -5.44
N ALA A 16 -1.27 -8.30 -4.19
CA ALA A 16 -2.18 -7.69 -3.22
C ALA A 16 -1.81 -6.22 -2.91
N ASP A 17 -0.52 -5.94 -2.72
CA ASP A 17 0.00 -4.58 -2.50
C ASP A 17 -0.33 -3.65 -3.67
N GLN A 18 -0.01 -4.07 -4.90
CA GLN A 18 -0.24 -3.24 -6.08
C GLN A 18 -1.73 -3.06 -6.38
N ALA A 19 -2.55 -4.11 -6.23
CA ALA A 19 -3.99 -4.03 -6.41
C ALA A 19 -4.64 -3.05 -5.43
N LEU A 20 -4.25 -3.11 -4.14
CA LEU A 20 -4.75 -2.16 -3.14
C LEU A 20 -4.32 -0.73 -3.44
N LYS A 21 -3.06 -0.50 -3.83
CA LYS A 21 -2.57 0.83 -4.22
C LYS A 21 -3.33 1.40 -5.41
N ILE A 22 -3.57 0.60 -6.44
CA ILE A 22 -4.35 1.02 -7.62
C ILE A 22 -5.75 1.41 -7.20
N TRP A 23 -6.44 0.56 -6.44
CA TRP A 23 -7.80 0.81 -5.97
C TRP A 23 -7.89 2.12 -5.15
N VAL A 24 -6.98 2.32 -4.19
CA VAL A 24 -6.91 3.57 -3.40
C VAL A 24 -6.77 4.78 -4.33
N LYS A 25 -5.83 4.75 -5.29
CA LYS A 25 -5.58 5.88 -6.19
C LYS A 25 -6.73 6.18 -7.16
N THR A 26 -7.49 5.16 -7.55
CA THR A 26 -8.58 5.32 -8.54
C THR A 26 -9.95 5.59 -7.92
N THR A 27 -10.11 5.29 -6.62
CA THR A 27 -11.42 5.31 -5.97
C THR A 27 -11.49 6.31 -4.81
N MET A 28 -10.36 6.66 -4.19
CA MET A 28 -10.33 7.63 -3.10
C MET A 28 -9.87 9.01 -3.59
N SER A 29 -10.45 10.05 -3.02
CA SER A 29 -9.92 11.41 -3.10
C SER A 29 -8.67 11.55 -2.24
N TYR A 30 -7.75 12.42 -2.62
CA TYR A 30 -6.54 12.66 -1.82
C TYR A 30 -6.92 13.14 -0.41
N HIS A 31 -6.25 12.61 0.62
CA HIS A 31 -6.57 12.81 2.04
C HIS A 31 -7.95 12.28 2.50
N GLU A 32 -8.65 11.49 1.69
CA GLU A 32 -9.88 10.82 2.12
C GLU A 32 -9.60 9.78 3.22
N GLN A 33 -10.54 9.65 4.17
CA GLN A 33 -10.50 8.67 5.25
C GLN A 33 -11.74 7.78 5.22
N ILE A 34 -11.53 6.47 5.12
CA ILE A 34 -12.59 5.46 5.21
C ILE A 34 -12.38 4.67 6.51
N PRO A 35 -13.24 4.81 7.54
CA PRO A 35 -13.16 3.99 8.74
C PRO A 35 -13.53 2.54 8.42
N LEU A 36 -12.70 1.60 8.82
CA LEU A 36 -12.91 0.17 8.60
C LEU A 36 -13.34 -0.55 9.88
N ILE A 37 -12.73 -0.21 11.03
CA ILE A 37 -13.11 -0.79 12.32
C ILE A 37 -13.07 0.32 13.38
N GLY A 38 -14.27 0.74 13.80
CA GLY A 38 -14.44 1.82 14.76
C GLY A 38 -13.63 3.07 14.39
N SER A 39 -13.10 3.74 15.39
CA SER A 39 -12.22 4.92 15.22
C SER A 39 -10.72 4.56 15.12
N TRP A 40 -10.35 3.29 15.31
CA TRP A 40 -8.94 2.87 15.44
C TRP A 40 -8.32 2.43 14.11
N PHE A 41 -9.12 1.86 13.21
CA PHE A 41 -8.63 1.43 11.89
C PHE A 41 -9.34 2.16 10.76
N ARG A 42 -8.55 2.85 9.94
CA ARG A 42 -9.03 3.60 8.78
C ARG A 42 -8.05 3.47 7.63
N LEU A 43 -8.58 3.49 6.41
CA LEU A 43 -7.79 3.74 5.22
C LEU A 43 -7.68 5.24 5.04
N PHE A 44 -6.46 5.75 4.89
CA PHE A 44 -6.19 7.15 4.63
C PHE A 44 -5.34 7.27 3.38
N PHE A 45 -5.85 7.94 2.36
CA PHE A 45 -5.10 8.12 1.12
C PHE A 45 -4.08 9.25 1.28
N ILE A 46 -2.81 8.87 1.39
CA ILE A 46 -1.66 9.76 1.38
C ILE A 46 -0.58 9.19 0.45
N GLU A 47 0.14 10.08 -0.23
CA GLU A 47 1.30 9.72 -1.04
C GLU A 47 2.57 10.18 -0.32
N ASN A 48 3.56 9.29 -0.25
CA ASN A 48 4.84 9.56 0.39
C ASN A 48 5.94 9.59 -0.67
N GLU A 49 6.43 10.79 -0.98
CA GLU A 49 7.45 11.06 -2.00
C GLU A 49 8.89 10.74 -1.56
N GLY A 50 9.09 10.41 -0.28
CA GLY A 50 10.40 10.12 0.28
C GLY A 50 10.22 9.59 1.69
N MET A 51 10.45 8.27 1.84
CA MET A 51 10.22 7.44 3.03
C MET A 51 10.66 8.10 4.34
N ALA A 52 10.19 7.60 5.49
CA ALA A 52 10.34 8.04 6.89
C ALA A 52 11.60 8.85 7.34
N TRP A 53 12.68 8.85 6.57
CA TRP A 53 13.92 9.62 6.75
C TRP A 53 14.18 10.73 5.69
N GLY A 54 13.18 11.09 4.88
CA GLY A 54 13.24 12.24 3.96
C GLY A 54 14.11 12.04 2.71
N TRP A 55 14.52 10.81 2.40
CA TRP A 55 15.30 10.55 1.19
C TRP A 55 14.39 10.50 -0.03
N LYS A 56 14.49 11.52 -0.90
CA LYS A 56 13.94 11.51 -2.26
C LYS A 56 15.01 11.05 -3.24
N PHE A 57 14.64 10.18 -4.16
CA PHE A 57 15.53 9.81 -5.27
C PHE A 57 15.67 11.03 -6.20
N GLY A 58 16.85 11.68 -6.19
CA GLY A 58 17.16 12.78 -7.11
C GLY A 58 17.47 14.15 -6.48
N GLY A 59 17.26 14.35 -5.18
CA GLY A 59 17.48 15.65 -4.52
C GLY A 59 16.30 16.61 -4.68
#